data_AF-A0A8J8EW64-F1
#
_entry.id   AF-A0A8J8EW64-F1
#
_cell.length_a   1.000
_cell.length_b   1.000
_cell.length_c   1.000
_cell.angle_alpha   90.00
_cell.angle_beta   90.00
_cell.angle_gamma   90.00
#
_symmetry.space_group_name_H-M   'P 1'
#
loop_
_entity.id
_entity.type
_entity.pdbx_description
1 polymer ?
#
loop_
_entity_poly.entity_id
_entity_poly.type
_entity_poly.pdbx_seq_one_letter_code
_entity_poly.pdbx_strand_id
1 'polypeptide(L)' 'MVELLVKSKVKEAVKGMDEEMRVNPEFYDALEAEVKALIEKAVKRAKDEGKKTLYPRHV' A
#
# COMPACT_ATOMS: atom_id res chain seq x y z
N MET A 1 -6.94 -2.83 13.97
CA MET A 1 -6.35 -2.08 12.85
C MET A 1 -6.74 -2.81 11.57
N VAL A 2 -6.94 -2.11 10.46
CA VAL A 2 -7.28 -2.74 9.17
C VAL A 2 -5.99 -3.25 8.53
N GLU A 3 -5.92 -4.54 8.24
CA GLU A 3 -4.82 -5.14 7.48
C GLU A 3 -4.98 -4.75 5.99
N LEU A 4 -4.00 -4.02 5.45
CA LEU A 4 -4.08 -3.49 4.07
C LEU A 4 -3.51 -4.46 3.03
N LEU A 5 -2.66 -5.40 3.46
CA LEU A 5 -1.89 -6.24 2.56
C LEU A 5 -2.08 -7.73 2.85
N VAL A 6 -2.34 -8.50 1.81
CA VAL A 6 -2.33 -9.97 1.90
C VAL A 6 -0.91 -10.46 1.63
N LYS A 7 -0.21 -10.93 2.67
CA LYS A 7 1.21 -11.36 2.60
C LYS A 7 1.49 -12.37 1.47
N SER A 8 0.55 -13.29 1.20
CA SER A 8 0.70 -14.26 0.10
C SER A 8 0.72 -13.60 -1.28
N LYS A 9 -0.10 -12.56 -1.50
CA LYS A 9 -0.11 -11.78 -2.75
C LYS A 9 1.13 -10.94 -2.94
N VAL A 10 1.67 -10.39 -1.86
CA VAL A 10 2.96 -9.70 -1.90
C VAL A 10 4.08 -10.67 -2.29
N LYS A 11 4.12 -11.88 -1.71
CA LYS A 11 5.09 -12.92 -2.12
C LYS A 11 4.95 -13.34 -3.58
N GLU A 12 3.71 -13.54 -4.04
CA GLU A 12 3.39 -13.90 -5.43
C GLU A 12 3.89 -12.81 -6.39
N ALA A 13 3.63 -11.54 -6.09
CA ALA A 13 4.13 -10.41 -6.87
C ALA A 13 5.65 -10.35 -6.92
N VAL A 14 6.34 -10.53 -5.78
CA VAL A 14 7.81 -10.54 -5.72
C VAL A 14 8.38 -11.68 -6.57
N LYS A 15 7.83 -12.90 -6.44
CA LYS A 15 8.28 -14.05 -7.25
C LYS A 15 8.02 -13.86 -8.74
N GLY A 16 6.94 -13.19 -9.11
CA GLY A 16 6.65 -12.84 -10.50
C GLY A 16 7.64 -11.81 -11.09
N MET A 17 8.34 -11.06 -10.25
CA MET A 17 9.40 -10.14 -10.66
C MET A 17 10.79 -10.81 -10.62
N ASP A 18 11.04 -11.64 -9.60
CA ASP A 18 12.28 -12.36 -9.37
C ASP A 18 12.00 -13.64 -8.55
N GLU A 19 12.16 -14.80 -9.18
CA GLU A 19 11.85 -16.11 -8.59
C GLU A 19 12.75 -16.47 -7.39
N GLU A 20 13.97 -15.92 -7.33
CA GLU A 20 14.94 -16.22 -6.27
C GLU A 20 14.80 -15.28 -5.07
N MET A 21 14.09 -14.16 -5.25
CA MET A 21 13.93 -13.13 -4.22
C MET A 21 13.09 -13.63 -3.04
N ARG A 22 13.65 -13.52 -1.83
CA ARG A 22 12.97 -13.84 -0.57
C ARG A 22 12.47 -12.58 0.11
N VAL A 23 11.32 -12.69 0.75
CA VAL A 23 10.71 -11.59 1.50
C VAL A 23 10.88 -11.82 3.00
N ASN A 24 11.58 -10.89 3.66
CA ASN A 24 11.71 -10.88 5.11
C ASN A 24 10.34 -10.60 5.76
N PRO A 25 9.94 -11.29 6.85
CA PRO A 25 8.70 -10.99 7.57
C PRO A 25 8.50 -9.51 7.94
N GLU A 26 9.55 -8.79 8.33
CA GLU A 26 9.46 -7.37 8.71
C GLU A 26 9.15 -6.45 7.51
N PHE A 27 9.42 -6.91 6.29
CA PHE A 27 9.09 -6.15 5.09
C PHE A 27 7.58 -5.93 4.94
N TYR A 28 6.75 -6.89 5.38
CA TYR A 28 5.30 -6.75 5.27
C TYR A 28 4.78 -5.58 6.11
N ASP A 29 5.28 -5.48 7.34
CA ASP A 29 4.85 -4.46 8.28
C ASP A 29 5.33 -3.06 7.81
N ALA A 30 6.56 -2.99 7.29
CA ALA A 30 7.09 -1.76 6.68
C ALA A 30 6.32 -1.35 5.42
N LEU A 31 6.03 -2.28 4.52
CA LEU A 31 5.26 -2.00 3.31
C LEU A 31 3.83 -1.55 3.63
N GLU A 32 3.21 -2.16 4.64
CA GLU A 32 1.88 -1.76 5.09
C GLU A 32 1.86 -0.34 5.65
N ALA A 33 2.89 0.06 6.40
CA ALA A 33 3.04 1.43 6.88
C ALA A 33 3.15 2.44 5.72
N GLU A 34 3.91 2.11 4.67
CA GLU A 34 4.03 2.96 3.48
C GLU A 34 2.70 3.09 2.72
N VAL A 35 2.00 1.97 2.50
CA VAL A 35 0.68 1.99 1.83
C VAL A 35 -0.32 2.82 2.63
N LYS A 36 -0.31 2.70 3.96
CA LYS A 36 -1.15 3.53 4.83
C LYS A 36 -0.82 5.02 4.69
N ALA A 37 0.46 5.38 4.67
CA ALA A 37 0.89 6.77 4.50
C ALA A 37 0.45 7.34 3.13
N LEU A 38 0.49 6.53 2.07
CA LEU A 38 -0.03 6.91 0.74
C LEU A 38 -1.54 7.17 0.77
N ILE A 39 -2.32 6.30 1.41
CA ILE A 39 -3.77 6.49 1.56
C ILE A 39 -4.09 7.75 2.38
N GLU A 40 -3.37 7.98 3.48
CA GLU A 40 -3.55 9.18 4.31
C GLU A 40 -3.28 10.46 3.52
N LYS A 41 -2.21 10.48 2.71
CA LYS A 41 -1.92 11.60 1.79
C LYS A 41 -3.04 11.79 0.76
N ALA A 42 -3.56 10.72 0.17
CA ALA A 42 -4.65 10.80 -0.80
C ALA A 42 -5.95 11.34 -0.18
N VAL A 43 -6.29 10.88 1.03
CA VAL A 43 -7.43 11.40 1.80
C VAL A 43 -7.24 12.88 2.12
N LYS A 44 -6.03 13.29 2.50
CA LYS A 44 -5.72 14.70 2.75
C LYS A 44 -5.94 15.57 1.50
N ARG A 45 -5.35 15.18 0.36
CA ARG A 45 -5.54 15.90 -0.92
C ARG A 45 -7.03 16.02 -1.29
N ALA A 46 -7.79 14.94 -1.14
CA ALA A 46 -9.22 14.95 -1.41
C ALA A 46 -9.99 15.92 -0.49
N LYS A 47 -9.67 15.93 0.81
CA LYS A 47 -10.27 16.85 1.78
C LYS A 47 -9.91 18.30 1.47
N ASP A 48 -8.66 18.58 1.08
CA ASP A 48 -8.19 19.91 0.72
C ASP A 48 -8.92 20.44 -0.54
N GLU A 49 -9.33 19.55 -1.46
CA GLU A 49 -10.20 19.86 -2.61
C GLU A 49 -11.71 19.91 -2.26
N GLY A 50 -12.10 19.70 -1.00
CA GLY A 50 -13.50 19.61 -0.58
C GLY A 50 -14.25 18.37 -1.10
N LYS A 51 -13.53 17.34 -1.55
CA LYS A 51 -14.11 16.09 -2.06
C LYS A 51 -14.33 15.09 -0.94
N LYS A 52 -15.44 14.35 -1.03
CA LYS A 52 -15.76 13.19 -0.17
C LYS A 52 -15.38 11.85 -0.80
N THR A 53 -14.85 11.87 -2.01
CA THR A 53 -14.52 10.69 -2.83
C THR A 53 -13.06 10.77 -3.26
N LEU A 54 -12.33 9.66 -3.15
CA LEU A 54 -10.98 9.54 -3.70
C LEU A 54 -11.06 9.37 -5.22
N TYR A 55 -10.21 10.10 -5.95
CA TYR A 55 -10.11 10.05 -7.40
C TYR A 55 -8.66 9.69 -7.78
N PRO A 56 -8.41 9.24 -9.03
CA PRO A 56 -7.06 8.92 -9.49
C PRO A 56 -6.02 10.02 -9.27
N ARG A 57 -6.43 11.30 -9.40
CA ARG A 57 -5.55 12.47 -9.16
C ARG A 57 -5.10 12.66 -7.71
N HIS A 58 -5.73 11.96 -6.76
CA HIS A 58 -5.35 12.05 -5.34
C HIS A 58 -4.27 11.03 -4.97
N VAL A 59 -3.93 10.07 -5.83
CA VAL A 59 -2.85 9.10 -5.60
C VAL A 59 -1.50 9.80 -5.69
#